data_AF-A0AAV5HIX3-F1
#
_entry.id   AF-A0AAV5HIX3-F1
#
_cell.length_a   1.000
_cell.length_b   1.000
_cell.length_c   1.000
_cell.angle_alpha   90.00
_cell.angle_beta   90.00
_cell.angle_gamma   90.00
#
_symmetry.space_group_name_H-M   'P 1'
#
loop_
_entity.id
_entity.type
_entity.pdbx_description
1 polymer ?
#
loop_
_entity_poly.entity_id
_entity_poly.type
_entity_poly.pdbx_seq_one_letter_code
_entity_poly.pdbx_strand_id
1 'polypeptide(L)'
;MQAANISVFVSVLRNEYVSLAYDYFSDPIVELATYIAGLGVNGVITEFPGTASKYLRSPCSDLNAEIAILPAEPGGLLSQVPPEAMSPAVAPSPPLDMADVIDPPLPAVAKVDSPATPGTPGRKSSSTTIAANIGLSLVAIMVISLLFA
;
A
#
# COMPACT_ATOMS: atom_id res chain seq x y z
N MET A 1 12.13 12.12 0.68
CA MET A 1 11.55 11.91 -0.67
C MET A 1 10.91 13.17 -1.21
N GLN A 2 9.83 13.67 -0.58
CA GLN A 2 9.13 14.88 -1.07
C GLN A 2 9.99 16.15 -1.05
N ALA A 3 10.85 16.32 -0.04
CA ALA A 3 11.82 17.42 0.01
C ALA A 3 12.82 17.43 -1.16
N ALA A 4 12.99 16.29 -1.83
CA ALA A 4 13.80 16.16 -3.04
C ALA A 4 12.96 16.26 -4.33
N ASN A 5 11.70 16.73 -4.25
CA ASN A 5 10.75 16.83 -5.35
C ASN A 5 10.41 15.49 -6.03
N ILE A 6 10.42 14.40 -5.27
CA ILE A 6 10.05 13.06 -5.73
C ILE A 6 8.62 12.77 -5.28
N SER A 7 7.75 12.41 -6.23
CA SER A 7 6.38 11.98 -5.93
C SER A 7 6.37 10.58 -5.33
N VAL A 8 5.60 10.43 -4.25
CA VAL A 8 5.48 9.17 -3.49
C VAL A 8 4.08 8.62 -3.68
N PHE A 9 3.99 7.39 -4.17
CA PHE A 9 2.75 6.65 -4.30
C PHE A 9 2.82 5.38 -3.46
N VAL A 10 1.73 5.07 -2.78
CA VAL A 10 1.59 3.82 -2.02
C VAL A 10 0.73 2.86 -2.82
N SER A 11 1.15 1.60 -2.88
CA SER A 11 0.41 0.55 -3.58
C SER A 11 0.10 -0.63 -2.66
N VAL A 12 -0.74 -1.54 -3.15
CA VAL A 12 -1.15 -2.77 -2.42
C VAL A 12 -2.06 -2.48 -1.21
N LEU A 13 -2.91 -1.46 -1.29
CA LEU A 13 -4.00 -1.28 -0.31
C LEU A 13 -5.13 -2.25 -0.61
N ARG A 14 -5.58 -3.01 0.39
CA ARG A 14 -6.57 -4.08 0.25
C ARG A 14 -7.78 -3.81 1.14
N ASN A 15 -8.94 -4.37 0.80
CA ASN A 15 -10.14 -4.21 1.62
C ASN A 15 -10.37 -5.38 2.59
N GLU A 16 -9.72 -6.54 2.36
CA GLU A 16 -10.01 -7.73 3.14
C GLU A 16 -9.26 -7.74 4.47
N TYR A 17 -10.01 -7.90 5.57
CA TYR A 17 -9.50 -7.92 6.95
C TYR A 17 -8.29 -8.83 7.17
N VAL A 18 -8.30 -10.04 6.58
CA VAL A 18 -7.19 -11.00 6.73
C VAL A 18 -5.88 -10.56 6.06
N SER A 19 -5.94 -9.55 5.19
CA SER A 19 -4.79 -9.03 4.45
C SER A 19 -4.37 -7.62 4.88
N LEU A 20 -5.15 -7.00 5.76
CA LEU A 20 -4.85 -5.69 6.31
C LEU A 20 -3.86 -5.82 7.47
N ALA A 21 -2.87 -4.93 7.51
CA ALA A 21 -1.97 -4.87 8.64
C ALA A 21 -2.77 -4.52 9.91
N TYR A 22 -2.52 -5.28 10.98
CA TYR A 22 -3.14 -5.06 12.28
C TYR A 22 -2.86 -3.65 12.84
N ASP A 23 -1.73 -3.06 12.46
CA ASP A 23 -1.32 -1.72 12.90
C ASP A 23 -2.27 -0.60 12.42
N TYR A 24 -3.12 -0.86 11.41
CA TYR A 24 -4.19 0.05 10.98
C TYR A 24 -5.57 -0.34 11.52
N PHE A 25 -5.61 -1.05 12.65
CA PHE A 25 -6.83 -1.61 13.24
C PHE A 25 -7.59 -2.56 12.31
N SER A 26 -6.88 -3.10 11.31
CA SER A 26 -7.47 -3.89 10.22
C SER A 26 -8.63 -3.18 9.51
N ASP A 27 -8.59 -1.84 9.46
CA ASP A 27 -9.57 -0.99 8.77
C ASP A 27 -8.90 -0.33 7.54
N PRO A 28 -9.41 -0.58 6.32
CA PRO A 28 -8.82 -0.03 5.10
C PRO A 28 -8.95 1.50 4.99
N ILE A 29 -9.93 2.11 5.66
CA ILE A 29 -10.11 3.56 5.70
C ILE A 29 -9.08 4.19 6.62
N VAL A 30 -8.75 3.55 7.75
CA VAL A 30 -7.69 4.03 8.65
C VAL A 30 -6.31 3.88 8.00
N GLU A 31 -6.05 2.79 7.29
CA GLU A 31 -4.83 2.63 6.49
C GLU A 31 -4.68 3.79 5.50
N LEU A 32 -5.75 4.09 4.76
CA LEU A 32 -5.78 5.18 3.81
C LEU A 32 -5.57 6.55 4.46
N ALA A 33 -6.23 6.83 5.59
CA ALA A 33 -6.03 8.04 6.37
C ALA A 33 -4.58 8.19 6.84
N THR A 34 -3.95 7.06 7.21
CA THR A 34 -2.57 7.06 7.68
C THR A 34 -1.59 7.41 6.57
N TYR A 35 -1.73 6.82 5.38
CA TYR A 35 -0.86 7.15 4.26
C TYR A 35 -1.13 8.54 3.68
N ILE A 36 -2.40 8.92 3.51
CA ILE A 36 -2.77 10.19 2.87
C ILE A 36 -2.58 11.37 3.82
N ALA A 37 -3.17 11.31 5.01
CA ALA A 37 -3.18 12.44 5.93
C ALA A 37 -1.97 12.42 6.87
N GLY A 38 -1.57 11.24 7.35
CA GLY A 38 -0.41 11.08 8.24
C GLY A 38 0.93 11.21 7.53
N LEU A 39 1.12 10.49 6.41
CA LEU A 39 2.37 10.48 5.65
C LEU A 39 2.38 11.44 4.45
N GLY A 40 1.23 12.04 4.12
CA GLY A 40 1.15 13.07 3.08
C GLY A 40 1.49 12.56 1.67
N VAL A 41 1.21 11.30 1.35
CA VAL A 41 1.60 10.71 0.05
C VAL A 41 0.89 11.40 -1.10
N ASN A 42 1.54 11.45 -2.27
CA ASN A 42 0.99 12.14 -3.45
C ASN A 42 -0.16 11.39 -4.11
N GLY A 43 -0.28 10.08 -3.84
CA GLY A 43 -1.39 9.29 -4.31
C GLY A 43 -1.32 7.84 -3.85
N VAL A 44 -2.39 7.12 -4.16
CA VAL A 44 -2.57 5.71 -3.84
C VAL A 44 -2.93 4.92 -5.09
N ILE A 45 -2.35 3.73 -5.21
CA ILE A 45 -2.57 2.77 -6.29
C ILE A 45 -3.21 1.53 -5.66
N THR A 46 -4.49 1.31 -5.92
CA THR A 46 -5.24 0.20 -5.31
C THR A 46 -6.16 -0.47 -6.32
N GLU A 47 -6.37 -1.77 -6.14
CA GLU A 47 -7.38 -2.57 -6.86
C GLU A 47 -8.80 -2.29 -6.35
N PHE A 48 -8.93 -1.53 -5.26
CA PHE A 48 -10.20 -1.16 -4.62
C PHE A 48 -10.47 0.36 -4.72
N PRO A 49 -10.57 0.93 -5.94
CA PRO A 49 -10.71 2.38 -6.13
C PRO A 49 -12.00 2.95 -5.52
N GLY A 50 -13.04 2.12 -5.35
CA GLY A 50 -14.29 2.52 -4.70
C GLY A 50 -14.08 2.93 -3.24
N THR A 51 -13.25 2.20 -2.49
CA THR A 51 -12.90 2.52 -1.10
C THR A 51 -12.16 3.84 -1.02
N ALA A 52 -11.10 3.99 -1.82
CA ALA A 52 -10.28 5.19 -1.83
C ALA A 52 -11.09 6.43 -2.24
N SER A 53 -11.89 6.31 -3.29
CA SER A 53 -12.76 7.39 -3.78
C SER A 53 -13.80 7.79 -2.74
N LYS A 54 -14.40 6.82 -2.03
CA LYS A 54 -15.40 7.10 -0.99
C LYS A 54 -14.78 7.84 0.19
N TYR A 55 -13.60 7.44 0.65
CA TYR A 55 -12.89 8.16 1.71
C TYR A 55 -12.52 9.58 1.28
N LEU A 56 -11.82 9.74 0.16
CA LEU A 56 -11.30 11.03 -0.32
C LEU A 56 -12.39 12.05 -0.66
N ARG A 57 -13.60 11.59 -0.97
CA ARG A 57 -14.76 12.45 -1.23
C ARG A 57 -15.62 12.69 0.00
N SER A 58 -15.35 12.00 1.10
CA SER A 58 -16.09 12.17 2.35
C SER A 58 -15.45 13.24 3.23
N PRO A 59 -16.22 13.88 4.12
CA PRO A 59 -15.66 14.81 5.10
C PRO A 59 -14.68 14.13 6.07
N CYS A 60 -14.72 12.81 6.20
CA CYS A 60 -13.81 12.04 7.03
C CYS A 60 -12.33 12.12 6.58
N SER A 61 -12.07 12.59 5.35
CA SER A 61 -10.71 12.80 4.84
C SER A 61 -10.11 14.16 5.18
N ASP A 62 -10.94 15.12 5.61
CA ASP A 62 -10.47 16.42 6.08
C ASP A 62 -10.17 16.35 7.58
N LEU A 63 -8.91 16.49 7.96
CA LEU A 63 -8.48 16.45 9.36
C LEU A 63 -9.03 17.61 10.21
N ASN A 64 -9.59 18.65 9.60
CA ASN A 64 -10.22 19.76 10.30
C ASN A 64 -11.72 19.53 10.53
N ALA A 65 -12.30 18.49 9.93
CA ALA A 65 -13.70 18.16 10.13
C ALA A 65 -13.91 17.47 11.49
N GLU A 66 -15.07 17.70 12.11
CA GLU A 66 -15.44 17.05 13.38
C GLU A 66 -15.50 15.51 13.27
N ILE A 67 -15.80 14.99 12.07
CA ILE A 67 -15.93 13.56 11.79
C ILE A 67 -14.70 12.98 11.06
N ALA A 68 -13.54 13.64 11.18
CA ALA A 68 -12.30 13.18 10.59
C ALA A 68 -11.94 11.77 11.06
N ILE A 69 -11.53 10.91 10.12
CA ILE A 69 -10.87 9.66 10.48
C ILE A 69 -9.38 9.98 10.62
N LEU A 70 -8.88 9.81 11.84
CA LEU A 70 -7.52 10.14 12.18
C LEU A 70 -6.55 9.04 11.73
N PRO A 71 -5.32 9.40 11.31
CA PRO A 71 -4.23 8.46 11.07
C PRO A 71 -4.00 7.53 12.26
N ALA A 72 -3.64 6.28 11.99
CA ALA A 72 -3.17 5.37 13.03
C ALA A 72 -1.85 5.91 13.61
N GLU A 73 -1.81 6.05 14.93
CA GLU A 73 -0.61 6.46 15.64
C GLU A 73 0.34 5.27 15.81
N PRO A 74 1.64 5.41 15.50
CA PRO A 74 2.61 4.35 15.73
C PRO A 74 2.58 3.86 17.19
N GLY A 75 2.38 2.56 17.39
CA GLY A 75 2.28 1.98 18.73
C GLY A 75 0.96 2.23 19.45
N GLY A 76 -0.01 2.92 18.82
CA GLY A 76 -1.34 3.14 19.40
C GLY A 76 -2.07 1.83 19.74
N LEU A 77 -1.88 0.78 18.91
CA LEU A 77 -2.44 -0.54 19.21
C LEU A 77 -1.87 -1.16 20.49
N LEU A 78 -0.59 -0.91 20.81
CA LEU A 78 0.05 -1.43 22.03
C LEU A 78 -0.59 -0.85 23.30
N SER A 79 -1.08 0.39 23.24
CA SER A 79 -1.80 1.00 24.37
C SER A 79 -3.15 0.35 24.67
N GLN A 80 -3.72 -0.39 23.70
CA GLN A 80 -4.98 -1.11 23.86
C GLN A 80 -4.80 -2.53 24.39
N VAL A 81 -3.56 -3.04 24.41
CA VAL A 81 -3.27 -4.38 24.93
C VAL A 81 -3.36 -4.34 26.46
N PRO A 82 -4.22 -5.17 27.08
CA PRO A 82 -4.29 -5.21 28.54
C PRO A 82 -2.94 -5.68 29.11
N PRO A 83 -2.52 -5.17 30.30
CA PRO A 83 -1.22 -5.51 30.88
C PRO A 83 -0.99 -7.01 31.03
N GLU A 84 -2.05 -7.78 31.26
CA GLU A 84 -2.01 -9.24 31.42
C GLU A 84 -1.73 -10.00 30.11
N ALA A 85 -1.97 -9.39 28.95
CA ALA A 85 -1.70 -9.97 27.64
C ALA A 85 -0.38 -9.47 27.02
N MET A 86 0.33 -8.56 27.69
CA MET A 86 1.65 -8.12 27.24
C MET A 86 2.63 -9.28 27.33
N SER A 87 3.47 -9.43 26.30
CA SER A 87 4.60 -10.34 26.37
C SER A 87 5.51 -9.93 27.54
N PRO A 88 6.11 -10.89 28.26
CA PRO A 88 7.10 -10.58 29.26
C PRO A 88 8.19 -9.69 28.66
N ALA A 89 8.60 -8.64 29.37
CA ALA A 89 9.69 -7.79 28.94
C ALA A 89 10.93 -8.66 28.67
N VAL A 90 11.35 -8.73 27.40
CA VAL A 90 12.56 -9.45 27.03
C VAL A 90 13.74 -8.69 27.61
N ALA A 91 14.67 -9.41 28.25
CA ALA A 91 15.89 -8.80 28.75
C ALA A 91 16.62 -8.09 27.59
N PRO A 92 17.20 -6.90 27.82
CA PRO A 92 17.97 -6.21 26.79
C PRO A 92 18.98 -7.17 26.16
N SER A 93 19.07 -7.18 24.84
CA SER A 93 20.12 -7.94 24.15
C SER A 93 21.49 -7.49 24.70
N PRO A 94 22.42 -8.43 24.97
CA PRO A 94 23.76 -8.09 25.42
C PRO A 94 24.42 -7.07 24.47
N PRO A 95 25.23 -6.13 24.99
CA PRO A 95 26.00 -5.23 24.13
C PRO A 95 26.90 -6.07 23.20
N LEU A 96 26.93 -5.70 21.92
CA LEU A 96 27.84 -6.30 20.94
C LEU A 96 29.26 -5.85 21.27
N ASP A 97 30.15 -6.79 21.62
CA ASP A 97 31.57 -6.50 21.75
C ASP A 97 32.27 -6.61 20.39
N MET A 98 33.39 -5.90 20.23
CA MET A 98 34.19 -5.94 19.00
C MET A 98 34.70 -7.35 18.66
N ALA A 99 34.74 -8.26 19.64
CA ALA A 99 35.11 -9.66 19.44
C ALA A 99 33.97 -10.50 18.82
N ASP A 100 32.72 -10.06 18.93
CA ASP A 100 31.55 -10.75 18.39
C ASP A 100 31.29 -10.39 16.91
N VAL A 101 31.89 -9.29 16.45
CA VAL A 101 31.87 -8.88 15.04
C VAL A 101 32.96 -9.64 14.29
N ILE A 102 32.63 -10.83 13.79
CA ILE A 102 33.48 -11.53 12.83
C ILE A 102 33.22 -10.95 11.44
N ASP A 103 34.10 -10.05 10.99
CA ASP A 103 34.16 -9.59 9.60
C ASP A 103 35.01 -10.56 8.79
N PRO A 104 34.41 -11.43 7.93
CA PRO A 104 35.16 -12.31 7.06
C PRO A 104 35.96 -11.45 6.06
N PRO A 105 37.15 -11.90 5.64
CA PRO A 105 37.89 -11.20 4.60
C PRO A 105 37.03 -11.07 3.34
N LEU A 106 36.98 -9.86 2.78
CA LEU A 106 36.25 -9.60 1.55
C LEU A 106 36.72 -10.58 0.46
N PRO A 107 35.80 -11.18 -0.31
CA PRO A 107 36.18 -12.01 -1.44
C PRO A 107 37.03 -11.20 -2.42
N ALA A 108 37.99 -11.86 -3.08
CA ALA A 108 38.86 -11.20 -4.03
C ALA A 108 38.04 -10.51 -5.13
N VAL A 109 38.29 -9.21 -5.34
CA VAL A 109 37.66 -8.44 -6.41
C VAL A 109 38.20 -8.97 -7.74
N ALA A 110 37.39 -9.75 -8.45
CA ALA A 110 37.67 -10.07 -9.85
C ALA A 110 37.49 -8.80 -10.69
N LYS A 111 38.50 -8.45 -11.50
CA LYS A 111 38.31 -7.49 -12.59
C LYS A 111 37.34 -8.09 -13.59
N VAL A 112 36.12 -7.57 -13.61
CA VAL A 112 35.21 -7.79 -14.73
C VAL A 112 35.69 -6.86 -15.85
N ASP A 113 36.44 -7.40 -16.80
CA ASP A 113 36.55 -6.76 -18.11
C ASP A 113 35.14 -6.69 -18.69
N SER A 114 34.65 -5.48 -18.94
CA SER A 114 33.28 -5.25 -19.43
C SER A 114 33.05 -6.02 -20.74
N PRO A 115 32.12 -6.98 -20.77
CA PRO A 115 31.63 -7.50 -22.04
C PRO A 115 30.73 -6.42 -22.65
N ALA A 116 31.03 -6.05 -23.90
CA ALA A 116 30.21 -5.17 -24.70
C ALA A 116 28.75 -5.64 -24.72
N THR A 117 27.84 -4.69 -24.57
CA THR A 117 26.38 -4.85 -24.57
C THR A 117 25.88 -5.55 -25.83
N PRO A 118 25.19 -6.70 -25.75
CA PRO A 118 24.30 -7.17 -26.80
C PRO A 118 22.89 -6.67 -26.47
N GLY A 119 22.33 -5.85 -27.36
CA GLY A 119 21.00 -5.25 -27.20
C GLY A 119 19.89 -6.28 -27.03
N THR A 120 19.01 -6.03 -26.06
CA THR A 120 17.78 -6.81 -25.83
C THR A 120 16.73 -6.44 -26.89
N PRO A 121 16.18 -7.41 -27.64
CA PRO A 121 15.00 -7.16 -28.48
C PRO A 121 13.78 -6.92 -27.58
N GLY A 122 13.03 -5.85 -27.88
CA GLY A 122 11.87 -5.43 -27.11
C GLY A 122 10.82 -6.53 -26.96
N ARG A 123 10.42 -6.79 -25.71
CA ARG A 123 9.31 -7.69 -25.39
C ARG A 123 8.00 -6.96 -25.63
N LYS A 124 7.28 -7.32 -26.71
CA LYS A 124 5.92 -6.82 -26.96
C LYS A 124 4.95 -7.47 -25.97
N SER A 125 4.34 -6.66 -25.09
CA SER A 125 3.21 -7.10 -24.27
C SER A 125 1.97 -7.20 -25.15
N SER A 126 1.42 -8.41 -25.29
CA SER A 126 0.14 -8.66 -25.95
C SER A 126 -0.98 -8.53 -24.91
N SER A 127 -1.36 -7.30 -24.59
CA SER A 127 -2.59 -7.05 -23.83
C SER A 127 -3.77 -7.14 -24.80
N THR A 128 -4.62 -8.14 -24.65
CA THR A 128 -5.92 -8.20 -25.34
C THR A 128 -6.85 -7.16 -24.72
N THR A 129 -7.09 -6.07 -25.45
CA THR A 129 -8.10 -5.06 -25.10
C THR A 129 -9.47 -5.71 -25.09
N ILE A 130 -10.08 -5.82 -23.90
CA ILE A 130 -11.52 -6.13 -23.79
C ILE A 130 -12.27 -4.83 -24.12
N ALA A 131 -12.76 -4.73 -25.35
CA ALA A 131 -13.66 -3.66 -25.75
C ALA A 131 -15.06 -3.94 -25.15
N ALA A 132 -15.41 -3.25 -24.07
CA ALA A 132 -16.77 -3.29 -23.53
C ALA A 132 -17.74 -2.62 -24.52
N ASN A 133 -18.60 -3.42 -25.16
CA ASN A 133 -19.56 -2.93 -26.16
C ASN A 133 -20.83 -2.39 -25.48
N ILE A 134 -20.74 -1.18 -24.92
CA ILE A 134 -21.81 -0.48 -24.18
C ILE A 134 -23.09 -0.31 -25.03
N GLY A 135 -22.97 -0.23 -26.35
CA GLY A 135 -24.12 -0.11 -27.26
C GLY A 135 -25.04 -1.33 -27.21
N LEU A 136 -24.48 -2.54 -27.12
CA LEU A 136 -25.27 -3.77 -27.08
C LEU A 136 -26.05 -3.91 -25.76
N SER A 137 -25.45 -3.47 -24.63
CA SER A 137 -26.13 -3.48 -23.34
C SER A 137 -27.31 -2.52 -23.28
N LEU A 138 -27.22 -1.35 -23.92
CA LEU A 138 -28.31 -0.38 -23.94
C LEU A 138 -29.50 -0.87 -24.78
N VAL A 139 -29.23 -1.53 -25.92
CA VAL A 139 -30.28 -2.13 -26.74
C VAL A 139 -30.98 -3.27 -25.98
N ALA A 140 -30.23 -4.10 -25.26
CA ALA A 140 -30.82 -5.16 -24.45
C ALA A 140 -31.75 -4.61 -23.35
N ILE A 141 -31.36 -3.55 -22.65
CA ILE A 141 -32.19 -2.91 -21.61
C ILE A 141 -33.47 -2.32 -22.22
N MET A 142 -33.38 -1.70 -23.41
CA MET A 142 -34.55 -1.13 -24.10
C MET A 142 -35.53 -2.23 -24.54
N VAL A 143 -35.04 -3.35 -25.09
CA VAL A 143 -35.89 -4.48 -25.49
C VAL A 143 -36.57 -5.13 -24.29
N ILE A 144 -35.84 -5.30 -23.18
CA ILE A 144 -36.40 -5.81 -21.93
C ILE A 144 -37.51 -4.87 -21.44
N SER A 145 -37.27 -3.56 -21.44
CA SER A 145 -38.26 -2.58 -21.01
C SER A 145 -39.54 -2.61 -21.84
N LEU A 146 -39.45 -2.92 -23.15
CA LEU A 146 -40.62 -3.08 -24.02
C LEU A 146 -41.36 -4.41 -23.84
N LEU A 147 -40.70 -5.47 -23.40
CA LEU A 147 -41.31 -6.78 -23.17
C LEU A 147 -42.05 -6.88 -21.83
N PHE A 148 -41.72 -6.00 -20.89
CA PHE A 148 -42.33 -5.92 -19.56
C PHE A 148 -43.23 -4.70 -19.37
N ALA A 149 -43.63 -4.04 -20.47
CA ALA A 149 -44.61 -2.95 -20.50
C ALA A 149 -45.98 -3.44 -20.99
#